data_AF-A0A5P0JJT0-F1
#
_entry.id   AF-A0A5P0JJT0-F1
#
_cell.length_a   1.000
_cell.length_b   1.000
_cell.length_c   1.000
_cell.angle_alpha   90.00
_cell.angle_beta   90.00
_cell.angle_gamma   90.00
#
_symmetry.space_group_name_H-M   'P 1'
#
loop_
_entity.id
_entity.type
_entity.pdbx_description
1 polymer ?
#
loop_
_entity_poly.entity_id
_entity_poly.type
_entity_poly.pdbx_seq_one_letter_code
_entity_poly.pdbx_strand_id
1 'polypeptide(L)'
;ARMQALVETLLRQARLENRQEVVLTAVDVAALFRRVSEARTVQLAEKNITLHVTPTEVNVAAEPALLDQALGNLLDNAIDFTPESGRITLSAEVDQEHVTLKVLDTGSGIPDYALSRIFERFYSLP
;
A
#
# COMPACT_ATOMS: atom_id res chain seq x y z
N ALA A 1 -23.83 0.51 2.58
CA ALA A 1 -22.44 1.01 2.72
C ALA A 1 -21.47 -0.08 3.20
N ARG A 2 -21.38 -0.42 4.50
CA ARG A 2 -20.37 -1.37 5.04
C ARG A 2 -20.48 -2.80 4.49
N MET A 3 -21.70 -3.29 4.27
CA MET A 3 -21.95 -4.65 3.77
C MET A 3 -21.60 -4.81 2.28
N GLN A 4 -21.75 -3.76 1.47
CA GLN A 4 -21.35 -3.76 0.06
C GLN A 4 -19.84 -3.79 -0.10
N ALA A 5 -19.10 -3.00 0.69
CA ALA A 5 -17.64 -3.04 0.71
C ALA A 5 -17.10 -4.42 1.10
N LEU A 6 -17.76 -5.12 2.03
CA LEU A 6 -17.39 -6.49 2.42
C LEU A 6 -17.61 -7.49 1.29
N VAL A 7 -18.75 -7.40 0.58
CA VAL A 7 -19.06 -8.26 -0.56
C VAL A 7 -18.08 -8.02 -1.72
N GLU A 8 -17.75 -6.76 -2.03
CA GLU A 8 -16.76 -6.42 -3.04
C GLU A 8 -15.36 -6.93 -2.68
N THR A 9 -14.99 -6.89 -1.41
CA THR A 9 -13.72 -7.44 -0.92
C THR A 9 -13.67 -8.96 -1.09
N LEU A 10 -14.75 -9.67 -0.73
CA LEU A 10 -14.86 -11.12 -0.90
C LEU A 10 -14.84 -11.54 -2.37
N LEU A 11 -15.56 -10.82 -3.25
CA LEU A 11 -15.58 -11.11 -4.69
C LEU A 11 -14.22 -10.84 -5.35
N ARG A 12 -13.50 -9.80 -4.91
CA ARG A 12 -12.14 -9.51 -5.38
C ARG A 12 -11.17 -10.61 -4.96
N GLN A 13 -11.29 -11.09 -3.73
CA GLN A 13 -10.48 -12.18 -3.21
C GLN A 13 -10.73 -13.51 -3.93
N ALA A 14 -11.99 -13.90 -4.15
CA ALA A 14 -12.34 -15.11 -4.89
C ALA A 14 -11.85 -15.07 -6.35
N ARG A 15 -11.76 -13.87 -6.95
CA ARG A 15 -11.18 -13.67 -8.29
C ARG A 15 -9.66 -13.79 -8.31
N LEU A 16 -8.97 -13.41 -7.23
CA LEU A 16 -7.53 -13.60 -7.11
C LEU A 16 -7.16 -15.09 -6.91
N GLU A 17 -7.97 -15.81 -6.13
CA GLU A 17 -7.78 -17.24 -5.86
C GLU A 17 -8.04 -18.14 -7.10
N ASN A 18 -8.79 -17.66 -8.10
CA ASN A 18 -9.10 -18.39 -9.34
C ASN A 18 -8.33 -17.91 -10.59
N ARG A 19 -7.36 -17.00 -10.46
CA ARG A 19 -6.62 -16.49 -11.64
C ARG A 19 -5.58 -17.50 -12.10
N GLN A 20 -5.74 -18.00 -13.33
CA GLN A 20 -4.85 -19.00 -13.92
C GLN A 20 -3.53 -18.43 -14.45
N GLU A 21 -3.42 -17.13 -14.78
CA GLU A 21 -2.15 -16.51 -15.23
C GLU A 21 -2.04 -15.06 -14.76
N VAL A 22 -0.98 -14.75 -13.99
CA VAL A 22 -0.57 -13.38 -13.67
C VAL A 22 0.27 -12.87 -14.84
N VAL A 23 -0.27 -11.93 -15.62
CA VAL A 23 0.48 -11.31 -16.72
C VAL A 23 1.38 -10.22 -16.15
N LEU A 24 2.67 -10.50 -16.09
CA LEU A 24 3.67 -9.55 -15.64
C LEU A 24 4.04 -8.60 -16.77
N THR A 25 3.98 -7.30 -16.47
CA THR A 25 4.45 -6.24 -17.36
C THR A 25 5.43 -5.34 -16.62
N ALA A 26 6.28 -4.62 -17.35
CA ALA A 26 7.12 -3.59 -16.74
C ALA A 26 6.26 -2.47 -16.15
N VAL A 27 6.39 -2.24 -14.85
CA VAL A 27 5.75 -1.15 -14.11
C VAL A 27 6.81 -0.15 -13.69
N ASP A 28 6.63 1.09 -14.12
CA ASP A 28 7.38 2.24 -13.63
C ASP A 28 6.98 2.57 -12.20
N VAL A 29 7.93 2.42 -11.27
CA VAL A 29 7.71 2.62 -9.84
C VAL A 29 7.49 4.09 -9.50
N ALA A 30 8.13 5.03 -10.20
CA ALA A 30 7.89 6.46 -9.98
C ALA A 30 6.46 6.84 -10.41
N ALA A 31 6.01 6.33 -11.55
CA ALA A 31 4.64 6.52 -12.01
C ALA A 31 3.62 5.90 -11.05
N LEU A 32 3.92 4.71 -10.51
CA LEU A 32 3.11 4.05 -9.49
C LEU A 32 3.02 4.90 -8.21
N PHE A 33 4.16 5.35 -7.66
CA PHE A 33 4.20 6.20 -6.46
C PHE A 33 3.39 7.47 -6.64
N ARG A 34 3.50 8.13 -7.80
CA ARG A 34 2.69 9.31 -8.11
C ARG A 34 1.20 9.00 -8.08
N ARG A 35 0.74 7.94 -8.77
CA ARG A 35 -0.69 7.58 -8.81
C ARG A 35 -1.25 7.29 -7.42
N VAL A 36 -0.56 6.49 -6.61
CA VAL A 36 -1.05 6.17 -5.26
C VAL A 36 -1.05 7.39 -4.36
N SER A 37 -0.09 8.30 -4.52
CA SER A 37 -0.02 9.56 -3.76
C SER A 37 -1.17 10.50 -4.12
N GLU A 38 -1.39 10.72 -5.42
CA GLU A 38 -2.46 11.60 -5.93
C GLU A 38 -3.84 11.16 -5.43
N ALA A 39 -4.08 9.85 -5.42
CA ALA A 39 -5.34 9.26 -4.95
C ALA A 39 -5.65 9.51 -3.46
N ARG A 40 -4.65 9.82 -2.62
CA ARG A 40 -4.82 10.08 -1.17
C ARG A 40 -4.54 11.54 -0.77
N THR A 41 -4.44 12.46 -1.72
CA THR A 41 -4.13 13.88 -1.44
C THR A 41 -5.08 14.48 -0.40
N VAL A 42 -6.38 14.15 -0.46
CA VAL A 42 -7.39 14.65 0.50
C VAL A 42 -7.14 14.13 1.91
N GLN A 43 -6.97 12.82 2.09
CA GLN A 43 -6.76 12.20 3.41
C GLN A 43 -5.46 12.68 4.07
N LEU A 44 -4.39 12.84 3.26
CA LEU A 44 -3.12 13.39 3.72
C LEU A 44 -3.29 14.83 4.21
N ALA A 45 -4.03 15.65 3.47
CA ALA A 45 -4.31 17.04 3.84
C ALA A 45 -5.18 17.15 5.10
N GLU A 46 -6.21 16.30 5.25
CA GLU A 46 -7.08 16.28 6.42
C GLU A 46 -6.32 16.03 7.73
N LYS A 47 -5.30 15.16 7.70
CA LYS A 47 -4.43 14.88 8.86
C LYS A 47 -3.15 15.73 8.89
N ASN A 48 -2.99 16.67 7.95
CA ASN A 48 -1.75 17.44 7.76
C ASN A 48 -0.48 16.58 7.64
N ILE A 49 -0.58 15.36 7.10
CA ILE A 49 0.55 14.44 6.97
C ILE A 49 1.43 14.86 5.79
N THR A 50 2.74 14.94 6.02
CA THR A 50 3.71 15.17 4.95
C THR A 50 4.06 13.85 4.26
N LEU A 51 3.73 13.72 2.98
CA LEU A 51 4.18 12.59 2.16
C LEU A 51 5.46 12.96 1.41
N HIS A 52 6.55 12.23 1.66
CA HIS A 52 7.79 12.31 0.91
C HIS A 52 7.91 11.13 -0.05
N VAL A 53 8.23 11.39 -1.32
CA VAL A 53 8.49 10.35 -2.31
C VAL A 53 9.95 10.46 -2.74
N THR A 54 10.74 9.44 -2.42
CA THR A 54 12.13 9.38 -2.85
C THR A 54 12.17 9.13 -4.36
N PRO A 55 12.89 9.96 -5.14
CA PRO A 55 13.04 9.76 -6.58
C PRO A 55 13.61 8.38 -6.90
N THR A 56 13.08 7.74 -7.95
CA THR A 56 13.51 6.41 -8.40
C THR A 56 13.28 6.28 -9.90
N GLU A 57 14.12 5.49 -10.57
CA GLU A 57 13.99 5.15 -12.01
C GLU A 57 13.76 3.64 -12.20
N VAL A 58 13.37 2.95 -11.12
CA VAL A 58 13.25 1.50 -11.09
C VAL A 58 11.98 1.04 -11.80
N ASN A 59 12.12 -0.02 -12.59
CA ASN A 59 11.01 -0.76 -13.17
C ASN A 59 10.93 -2.15 -12.54
N VAL A 60 9.71 -2.64 -12.31
CA VAL A 60 9.46 -3.99 -11.78
C VAL A 60 8.52 -4.78 -12.69
N ALA A 61 8.75 -6.09 -12.81
CA ALA A 61 7.81 -6.97 -13.50
C ALA A 61 6.68 -7.34 -12.54
N ALA A 62 5.48 -6.82 -12.78
CA ALA A 62 4.31 -7.04 -11.93
C ALA A 62 3.02 -6.99 -12.75
N GLU A 63 1.91 -7.49 -12.18
CA GLU A 63 0.60 -7.13 -12.68
C GLU A 63 0.26 -5.71 -12.16
N PRO A 64 0.10 -4.70 -13.04
CA PRO A 64 0.00 -3.30 -12.61
C PRO A 64 -1.12 -3.05 -11.61
N ALA A 65 -2.29 -3.66 -11.83
CA ALA A 65 -3.46 -3.47 -10.98
C ALA A 65 -3.27 -4.06 -9.57
N LEU A 66 -2.58 -5.21 -9.45
CA LEU A 66 -2.31 -5.83 -8.16
C LEU A 66 -1.26 -5.07 -7.38
N LEU A 67 -0.22 -4.59 -8.05
CA LEU A 67 0.83 -3.81 -7.40
C LEU A 67 0.30 -2.44 -6.92
N ASP A 68 -0.54 -1.79 -7.73
CA ASP A 68 -1.24 -0.55 -7.37
C ASP A 68 -2.14 -0.76 -6.13
N GLN A 69 -2.93 -1.83 -6.12
CA GLN A 69 -3.75 -2.20 -4.96
C GLN A 69 -2.91 -2.51 -3.71
N ALA A 70 -1.85 -3.30 -3.84
CA ALA A 70 -1.00 -3.68 -2.71
C ALA A 70 -0.33 -2.45 -2.08
N LEU A 71 0.27 -1.58 -2.90
CA LEU A 71 0.91 -0.36 -2.40
C LEU A 71 -0.12 0.62 -1.83
N GLY A 72 -1.29 0.74 -2.48
CA GLY A 72 -2.40 1.55 -1.98
C GLY A 72 -2.83 1.13 -0.58
N ASN A 73 -3.01 -0.18 -0.35
CA ASN A 73 -3.38 -0.72 0.96
C ASN A 73 -2.34 -0.38 2.04
N LEU A 74 -1.05 -0.47 1.72
CA LEU A 74 0.01 -0.12 2.67
C LEU A 74 0.01 1.38 2.98
N LEU A 75 -0.22 2.23 1.98
CA LEU A 75 -0.30 3.67 2.17
C LEU A 75 -1.54 4.10 2.96
N ASP A 76 -2.68 3.43 2.74
CA ASP A 76 -3.91 3.66 3.52
C ASP A 76 -3.67 3.33 5.01
N ASN A 77 -3.06 2.17 5.29
CA ASN A 77 -2.66 1.82 6.66
C ASN A 77 -1.71 2.87 7.26
N ALA A 78 -0.69 3.31 6.50
CA ALA A 78 0.24 4.33 6.97
C ALA A 78 -0.48 5.65 7.30
N ILE A 79 -1.44 6.09 6.48
CA ILE A 79 -2.25 7.29 6.74
C ILE A 79 -3.09 7.11 7.99
N ASP A 80 -3.74 5.96 8.17
CA ASP A 80 -4.62 5.68 9.31
C ASP A 80 -3.84 5.74 10.64
N PHE A 81 -2.64 5.14 10.69
CA PHE A 81 -1.84 5.03 11.91
C PHE A 81 -0.81 6.15 12.14
N THR A 82 -0.59 7.04 11.18
CA THR A 82 0.25 8.24 11.38
C THR A 82 -0.56 9.31 12.13
N PRO A 83 -0.01 9.93 13.20
CA PRO A 83 -0.67 11.04 13.89
C PRO A 83 -0.75 12.30 13.02
N GLU A 84 -1.56 13.26 13.44
CA GLU A 84 -1.63 14.56 12.76
C GLU A 84 -0.26 15.22 12.66
N SER A 85 0.01 15.88 11.53
CA SER A 85 1.31 16.50 11.24
C SER A 85 2.51 15.53 11.17
N GLY A 86 2.26 14.22 11.10
CA GLY A 86 3.29 13.20 10.94
C GLY A 86 3.86 13.13 9.51
N ARG A 87 4.69 12.11 9.27
CA ARG A 87 5.37 11.93 7.98
C ARG A 87 5.24 10.49 7.48
N ILE A 88 5.04 10.37 6.17
CA ILE A 88 5.13 9.10 5.44
C ILE A 88 6.16 9.25 4.34
N THR A 89 6.96 8.20 4.10
CA THR A 89 7.98 8.15 3.05
C THR A 89 7.73 6.94 2.14
N LEU A 90 7.60 7.19 0.83
CA LEU A 90 7.64 6.16 -0.21
C LEU A 90 9.05 6.09 -0.77
N SER A 91 9.61 4.89 -0.86
CA SER A 91 10.93 4.67 -1.46
C SER A 91 11.02 3.31 -2.12
N ALA A 92 11.97 3.18 -3.03
CA ALA A 92 12.30 1.92 -3.67
C ALA A 92 13.80 1.70 -3.57
N GLU A 93 14.21 0.52 -3.12
CA GLU A 93 15.61 0.12 -3.04
C GLU A 93 15.83 -1.12 -3.90
N VAL A 94 16.92 -1.13 -4.65
CA VAL A 94 17.33 -2.28 -5.46
C VAL A 94 18.46 -3.00 -4.74
N ASP A 95 18.28 -4.29 -4.50
CA ASP A 95 19.32 -5.16 -3.98
C ASP A 95 19.43 -6.42 -4.83
N GLN A 96 20.60 -6.63 -5.43
CA GLN A 96 20.91 -7.73 -6.36
C GLN A 96 19.81 -7.96 -7.41
N GLU A 97 18.91 -8.92 -7.16
CA GLU A 97 17.84 -9.35 -8.06
C GLU A 97 16.45 -8.84 -7.64
N HIS A 98 16.33 -8.14 -6.52
CA HIS A 98 15.06 -7.74 -5.93
C HIS A 98 14.92 -6.22 -5.83
N VAL A 99 13.67 -5.77 -5.95
CA VAL A 99 13.28 -4.39 -5.68
C VAL A 99 12.39 -4.39 -4.44
N THR A 100 12.80 -3.65 -3.42
CA THR A 100 12.04 -3.45 -2.20
C THR A 100 11.31 -2.11 -2.28
N LEU A 101 9.99 -2.16 -2.42
CA LEU A 101 9.14 -0.99 -2.26
C LEU A 101 8.83 -0.80 -0.77
N LYS A 102 9.03 0.41 -0.26
CA LYS A 102 8.86 0.73 1.16
C LYS A 102 7.84 1.85 1.35
N VAL A 103 6.95 1.63 2.31
CA VAL A 103 6.09 2.65 2.91
C VAL A 103 6.52 2.78 4.36
N LEU A 104 7.15 3.89 4.71
CA LEU A 104 7.64 4.16 6.06
C LEU A 104 6.82 5.29 6.68
N ASP A 105 6.15 5.04 7.79
CA ASP A 105 5.40 6.03 8.54
C ASP A 105 6.06 6.38 9.89
N THR A 106 5.63 7.49 10.47
CA THR A 106 6.01 7.92 11.84
C THR A 106 4.87 7.68 12.83
N GLY A 107 4.07 6.64 12.62
CA GLY A 107 2.97 6.26 13.48
C GLY A 107 3.41 5.57 14.77
N SER A 108 2.43 5.03 15.49
CA SER A 108 2.64 4.34 16.77
C SER A 108 3.39 3.00 16.65
N GLY A 109 3.65 2.53 15.43
CA GLY A 109 4.13 1.18 15.17
C GLY A 109 3.08 0.10 15.42
N ILE A 110 3.49 -1.16 15.21
CA ILE A 110 2.65 -2.34 15.40
C ILE A 110 2.99 -2.98 16.75
N PRO A 111 2.03 -3.16 17.67
CA PRO A 111 2.26 -3.86 18.92
C PRO A 111 2.69 -5.33 18.71
N ASP A 112 3.54 -5.86 19.59
CA ASP A 112 4.09 -7.23 19.46
C ASP A 112 3.01 -8.31 19.33
N TYR A 113 1.91 -8.18 20.07
CA TYR A 113 0.80 -9.14 20.02
C TYR A 113 0.04 -9.12 18.68
N ALA A 114 0.16 -8.04 17.92
CA ALA A 114 -0.51 -7.85 16.64
C ALA A 114 0.33 -8.35 15.46
N LEU A 115 1.68 -8.40 15.59
CA LEU A 115 2.60 -8.71 14.49
C LEU A 115 2.28 -10.04 13.77
N SER A 116 1.90 -11.08 14.51
CA SER A 116 1.55 -12.39 13.91
C SER A 116 0.15 -12.40 13.26
N ARG A 117 -0.67 -11.39 13.53
CA ARG A 117 -2.09 -11.34 13.18
C ARG A 117 -2.44 -10.28 12.15
N ILE A 118 -1.54 -9.34 11.83
CA ILE A 118 -1.82 -8.23 10.90
C ILE A 118 -2.23 -8.67 9.48
N PHE A 119 -1.93 -9.92 9.10
CA PHE A 119 -2.34 -10.50 7.82
C PHE A 119 -3.58 -11.41 7.92
N GLU A 120 -4.15 -11.58 9.13
CA GLU A 120 -5.42 -12.28 9.31
C GLU A 120 -6.57 -11.45 8.72
N ARG A 121 -7.52 -12.13 8.06
CA ARG A 121 -8.70 -11.46 7.53
C ARG A 121 -9.49 -10.79 8.68
N PHE A 122 -9.91 -9.54 8.45
CA PHE A 122 -10.72 -8.74 9.38
C PHE A 122 -10.05 -8.34 10.69
N TYR A 123 -8.74 -8.57 10.84
CA TYR A 123 -7.99 -8.06 11.98
C TYR A 123 -7.66 -6.57 11.78
N SER A 124 -7.94 -5.76 12.80
CA SER A 124 -7.55 -4.35 12.89
C SER A 124 -7.28 -4.02 14.34
N LEU A 125 -6.37 -3.08 14.59
CA LEU A 125 -6.28 -2.45 15.90
C LEU A 125 -7.58 -1.64 16.16
N PRO A 126 -8.06 -1.62 17.41
CA PRO A 126 -9.25 -0.87 17.80
C PRO A 126 -9.07 0.64 17.73
#